data_AF-A0A2S7TX27-F1
#
_entry.id   AF-A0A2S7TX27-F1
#
_cell.length_a   1.000
_cell.length_b   1.000
_cell.length_c   1.000
_cell.angle_alpha   90.00
_cell.angle_beta   90.00
_cell.angle_gamma   90.00
#
_symmetry.space_group_name_H-M   'P 1'
#
loop_
_entity.id
_entity.type
_entity.pdbx_description
1 polymer ?
#
loop_
_entity_poly.entity_id
_entity_poly.type
_entity_poly.pdbx_seq_one_letter_code
_entity_poly.pdbx_strand_id
1 'polypeptide(L)'
;MFTQLTRDQQVLVQQGQIKKGMDKKAVYLAWGDPSRSSKGADNGTSFEKWYYYLYSPTYSGGFFGGYGHRGYYGTSITRTNDYTRELESKVEFRKGRVYNWENAR
;
A
#
# COMPACT_ATOMS: atom_id res chain seq x y z
N MET A 1 -15.65 5.58 19.76
CA MET A 1 -15.02 5.03 18.54
C MET A 1 -13.69 4.32 18.79
N PHE A 2 -12.88 4.68 19.79
CA PHE A 2 -11.76 3.83 20.27
C PHE A 2 -12.14 2.99 21.51
N THR A 3 -13.11 3.49 22.29
CA THR A 3 -13.62 2.90 23.54
C THR A 3 -14.47 1.64 23.36
N GLN A 4 -14.86 1.30 22.12
CA GLN A 4 -15.57 0.06 21.80
C GLN A 4 -14.61 -1.12 21.48
N LEU A 5 -13.32 -0.83 21.39
CA LEU A 5 -12.28 -1.84 21.17
C LEU A 5 -11.90 -2.46 22.51
N THR A 6 -11.66 -3.77 22.54
CA THR A 6 -11.12 -4.41 23.74
C THR A 6 -9.71 -3.87 24.03
N ARG A 7 -9.25 -3.95 25.28
CA ARG A 7 -7.93 -3.42 25.67
C ARG A 7 -6.79 -3.98 24.80
N ASP A 8 -6.87 -5.27 24.43
CA ASP A 8 -5.93 -5.91 23.51
C ASP A 8 -5.96 -5.28 22.11
N GLN A 9 -7.13 -4.90 21.60
CA GLN A 9 -7.24 -4.25 20.29
C GLN A 9 -6.63 -2.85 20.32
N GLN A 10 -6.74 -2.13 21.43
CA GLN A 10 -6.14 -0.81 21.59
C GLN A 10 -4.60 -0.87 21.60
N VAL A 11 -4.04 -1.86 22.30
CA VAL A 11 -2.58 -2.09 22.32
C VAL A 11 -2.06 -2.44 20.93
N LEU A 12 -2.75 -3.31 20.20
CA LEU A 12 -2.38 -3.66 18.83
C LEU A 12 -2.41 -2.44 17.90
N VAL A 13 -3.46 -1.64 17.97
CA VAL A 13 -3.57 -0.41 17.16
C VAL A 13 -2.42 0.56 17.48
N GLN A 14 -2.06 0.73 18.75
CA GLN A 14 -0.91 1.56 19.16
C GLN A 14 0.43 1.04 18.62
N GLN A 15 0.55 -0.28 18.42
CA GLN A 15 1.73 -0.91 17.86
C GLN A 15 1.71 -0.97 16.32
N GLY A 16 0.69 -0.38 15.66
CA GLY A 16 0.51 -0.49 14.21
C GLY A 16 0.14 -1.91 13.75
N GLN A 17 -0.37 -2.74 14.65
CA GLN A 17 -0.78 -4.11 14.38
C GLN A 17 -2.30 -4.24 14.30
N ILE A 18 -2.75 -5.19 13.50
CA ILE A 18 -4.17 -5.53 13.37
C ILE A 18 -4.38 -7.03 13.60
N LYS A 19 -5.61 -7.41 13.94
CA LYS A 19 -6.00 -8.82 14.08
C LYS A 19 -7.30 -9.14 13.36
N LYS A 20 -7.48 -10.42 13.06
CA LYS A 20 -8.73 -10.94 12.48
C LYS A 20 -9.92 -10.55 13.35
N GLY A 21 -11.00 -10.13 12.70
CA GLY A 21 -12.24 -9.72 13.36
C GLY A 21 -12.28 -8.26 13.84
N MET A 22 -11.17 -7.51 13.76
CA MET A 22 -11.21 -6.05 14.00
C MET A 22 -12.09 -5.35 12.97
N ASP A 23 -12.75 -4.26 13.37
CA ASP A 23 -13.51 -3.42 12.45
C ASP A 23 -12.60 -2.53 11.60
N LYS A 24 -13.09 -2.10 10.43
CA LYS A 24 -12.39 -1.14 9.54
C LYS A 24 -11.86 0.10 10.26
N LYS A 25 -12.58 0.60 11.27
CA LYS A 25 -12.17 1.76 12.06
C LYS A 25 -10.90 1.49 12.88
N ALA A 26 -10.74 0.29 13.43
CA ALA A 26 -9.53 -0.06 14.17
C ALA A 26 -8.31 -0.10 13.24
N VAL A 27 -8.48 -0.66 12.04
CA VAL A 27 -7.43 -0.69 11.02
C VAL A 27 -7.07 0.72 10.55
N TYR A 28 -8.08 1.57 10.33
CA TYR A 28 -7.87 2.98 10.01
C TYR A 28 -7.05 3.71 11.09
N LEU A 29 -7.28 3.41 12.36
CA LEU A 29 -6.50 4.00 13.44
C LEU A 29 -5.07 3.45 13.51
N ALA A 30 -4.84 2.20 13.12
CA ALA A 30 -3.53 1.57 13.16
C ALA A 30 -2.65 1.97 11.96
N TRP A 31 -3.23 2.00 10.76
CA TRP A 31 -2.50 2.14 9.49
C TRP A 31 -2.83 3.43 8.73
N GLY A 32 -3.86 4.17 9.15
CA GLY A 32 -4.31 5.37 8.45
C GLY A 32 -5.08 5.09 7.16
N ASP A 33 -5.11 6.11 6.30
CA ASP A 33 -5.80 6.08 5.01
C ASP A 33 -5.12 5.11 4.03
N PRO A 34 -5.88 4.20 3.40
CA PRO A 34 -5.32 3.30 2.40
C PRO A 34 -4.99 4.05 1.11
N SER A 35 -3.87 3.72 0.48
CA SER A 35 -3.48 4.26 -0.83
C SER A 35 -4.51 3.91 -1.91
N ARG A 36 -5.14 2.73 -1.81
CA ARG A 36 -6.23 2.31 -2.69
C ARG A 36 -7.21 1.42 -1.93
N SER A 37 -8.50 1.56 -2.22
CA SER A 37 -9.53 0.62 -1.79
C SER A 37 -10.29 0.04 -2.99
N SER A 38 -10.77 -1.19 -2.84
CA SER A 38 -11.63 -1.88 -3.79
C SER A 38 -12.76 -2.56 -3.04
N LYS A 39 -13.98 -2.52 -3.58
CA LYS A 39 -15.16 -3.17 -3.02
C LYS A 39 -15.73 -4.11 -4.07
N GLY A 40 -16.21 -5.26 -3.64
CA GLY A 40 -16.82 -6.25 -4.50
C GLY A 40 -17.79 -7.14 -3.73
N ALA A 41 -18.42 -8.05 -4.46
CA ALA A 41 -19.21 -9.11 -3.89
C ALA A 41 -18.79 -10.43 -4.54
N ASP A 42 -18.51 -11.43 -3.72
CA ASP A 42 -18.19 -12.79 -4.15
C ASP A 42 -19.25 -13.74 -3.58
N ASN A 43 -19.97 -14.46 -4.45
CA ASN A 43 -21.06 -15.35 -4.07
C ASN A 43 -22.08 -14.72 -3.08
N GLY A 44 -22.47 -13.47 -3.34
CA GLY A 44 -23.42 -12.71 -2.50
C GLY A 44 -22.81 -12.14 -1.20
N THR A 45 -21.55 -12.42 -0.90
CA THR A 45 -20.84 -11.85 0.26
C THR A 45 -20.05 -10.62 -0.17
N SER A 46 -20.37 -9.46 0.41
CA SER A 46 -19.59 -8.24 0.19
C SER A 46 -18.21 -8.34 0.83
N PHE A 47 -17.19 -7.98 0.06
CA PHE A 47 -15.82 -7.83 0.52
C PHE A 47 -15.27 -6.46 0.15
N GLU A 48 -14.31 -6.00 0.94
CA GLU A 48 -13.59 -4.76 0.71
C GLU A 48 -12.10 -5.01 0.92
N LYS A 49 -11.26 -4.55 0.01
CA LYS A 49 -9.81 -4.70 0.07
C LYS A 49 -9.17 -3.33 0.12
N TRP A 50 -8.32 -3.12 1.10
CA TRP A 50 -7.50 -1.93 1.21
C TRP A 50 -6.04 -2.30 0.93
N TYR A 51 -5.37 -1.45 0.17
CA TYR A 51 -4.00 -1.61 -0.29
C TYR A 51 -3.20 -0.39 0.15
N TYR A 52 -2.05 -0.66 0.76
CA TYR A 52 -1.08 0.32 1.21
C TYR A 52 0.18 0.13 0.34
N TYR A 53 0.51 1.16 -0.42
CA TYR A 53 1.66 1.17 -1.31
C TYR A 53 2.72 2.14 -0.78
N LEU A 54 3.98 1.71 -0.81
CA LEU A 54 5.11 2.62 -0.70
C LEU A 54 5.42 3.18 -2.09
N TYR A 55 5.53 4.50 -2.16
CA TYR A 55 5.97 5.21 -3.36
C TYR A 55 7.45 5.54 -3.19
N SER A 56 8.32 4.68 -3.73
CA SER A 56 9.75 4.95 -3.79
C SER A 56 10.08 5.59 -5.13
N PRO A 57 10.62 6.82 -5.18
CA PRO A 57 11.14 7.37 -6.42
C PRO A 57 12.40 6.59 -6.81
N THR A 58 12.30 5.76 -7.84
CA THR A 58 13.48 5.12 -8.43
C THR A 58 14.13 6.09 -9.40
N TYR A 59 15.26 6.67 -9.01
CA TYR A 59 16.11 7.44 -9.93
C TYR A 59 16.94 6.46 -10.78
N SER A 60 16.44 6.06 -11.94
CA SER A 60 17.25 5.34 -12.93
C SER A 60 18.14 6.32 -13.71
N GLY A 61 19.15 6.88 -13.05
CA GLY A 61 20.19 7.67 -13.69
C GLY A 61 21.30 6.76 -14.21
N GLY A 62 21.13 6.19 -15.40
CA GLY A 62 22.20 5.43 -16.05
C GLY A 62 23.28 6.35 -16.61
N PHE A 63 24.47 6.37 -16.01
CA PHE A 63 25.68 6.90 -16.66
C PHE A 63 26.18 5.87 -17.70
N PHE A 64 25.60 5.88 -18.90
CA PHE A 64 26.22 5.19 -20.05
C PHE A 64 27.29 6.09 -20.67
N GLY A 65 28.51 5.98 -20.14
CA GLY A 65 29.72 6.43 -20.83
C GLY A 65 30.02 5.52 -22.01
N GLY A 66 29.50 5.87 -23.18
CA GLY A 66 29.82 5.21 -24.45
C GLY A 66 30.49 6.19 -25.40
N TYR A 67 31.80 6.04 -25.60
CA TYR A 67 32.55 6.71 -26.66
C TYR A 67 31.96 6.32 -28.03
N GLY A 68 31.40 7.30 -28.75
CA GLY A 68 30.88 7.12 -30.10
C GLY A 68 31.06 8.38 -30.93
N HIS A 69 31.89 8.29 -31.97
CA HIS A 69 32.16 9.37 -32.91
C HIS A 69 30.93 9.78 -33.73
N ARG A 70 30.85 11.10 -33.99
CA ARG A 70 30.32 11.75 -35.20
C ARG A 70 28.81 11.67 -35.45
N GLY A 71 28.16 12.83 -35.29
CA GLY A 71 26.91 13.15 -35.97
C GLY A 71 25.82 13.61 -35.00
N TYR A 72 25.53 14.92 -35.05
CA TYR A 72 24.30 15.59 -34.61
C TYR A 72 23.26 14.73 -33.87
N TYR A 73 23.29 14.72 -32.54
CA TYR A 73 22.13 14.35 -31.74
C TYR A 73 22.06 15.27 -30.51
N GLY A 74 20.98 16.05 -30.44
CA GLY A 74 20.65 16.84 -29.27
C GLY A 74 20.50 15.93 -28.05
N THR A 75 21.14 16.30 -26.95
CA THR A 75 21.03 15.59 -25.68
C THR A 75 19.63 15.80 -25.11
N SER A 76 18.67 14.95 -25.46
CA SER A 76 17.42 14.88 -24.72
C SER A 76 17.68 14.09 -23.44
N ILE A 77 17.71 14.78 -22.29
CA ILE A 77 17.57 14.14 -21.00
C ILE A 77 16.10 13.72 -20.87
N THR A 78 15.80 12.46 -21.18
CA THR A 78 14.51 11.88 -20.85
C THR A 78 14.50 11.62 -19.34
N ARG A 79 13.90 12.51 -18.56
CA ARG A 79 13.57 12.22 -17.16
C ARG A 79 12.31 11.35 -17.15
N THR A 80 12.46 10.03 -17.22
CA THR A 80 11.35 9.15 -16.85
C THR A 80 11.26 9.14 -15.32
N ASN A 81 10.21 9.77 -14.79
CA ASN A 81 9.85 9.64 -13.39
C ASN A 81 9.16 8.28 -13.20
N ASP A 82 9.95 7.20 -13.23
CA ASP A 82 9.42 5.87 -13.00
C ASP A 82 9.18 5.69 -11.50
N TYR A 83 7.91 5.64 -11.10
CA TYR A 83 7.49 5.30 -9.75
C TYR A 83 7.23 3.80 -9.68
N THR A 84 8.10 3.05 -8.99
CA THR A 84 7.79 1.66 -8.64
C THR A 84 6.84 1.66 -7.44
N ARG A 85 5.69 0.98 -7.60
CA ARG A 85 4.71 0.80 -6.52
C ARG A 85 4.99 -0.52 -5.83
N GLU A 86 5.67 -0.48 -4.68
CA GLU A 86 5.80 -1.68 -3.85
C GLU A 86 4.54 -1.80 -2.98
N LEU A 87 3.83 -2.92 -3.08
CA LEU A 87 2.74 -3.22 -2.15
C LEU A 87 3.37 -3.50 -0.79
N GLU A 88 3.07 -2.67 0.21
CA GLU A 88 3.61 -2.80 1.56
C GLU A 88 2.69 -3.64 2.44
N SER A 89 1.38 -3.42 2.33
CA SER A 89 0.39 -4.18 3.09
C SER A 89 -0.94 -4.19 2.38
N LYS A 90 -1.71 -5.28 2.54
CA LYS A 90 -3.11 -5.34 2.12
C LYS A 90 -3.96 -5.96 3.21
N VAL A 91 -5.19 -5.49 3.33
CA VAL A 91 -6.19 -6.05 4.24
C VAL A 91 -7.50 -6.29 3.50
N GLU A 92 -8.08 -7.45 3.72
CA GLU A 92 -9.39 -7.84 3.23
C GLU A 92 -10.39 -7.81 4.39
N PHE A 93 -11.49 -7.11 4.17
CA PHE A 93 -12.65 -7.07 5.04
C PHE A 93 -13.77 -7.88 4.43
N ARG A 94 -14.45 -8.67 5.26
CA ARG A 94 -15.73 -9.31 4.92
C ARG A 94 -16.75 -8.93 5.98
N LYS A 95 -17.95 -8.54 5.54
CA LYS A 95 -19.01 -8.03 6.44
C LYS A 95 -18.50 -6.90 7.37
N GLY A 96 -17.57 -6.08 6.88
CA GLY A 96 -17.01 -4.93 7.60
C GLY A 96 -15.89 -5.23 8.61
N ARG A 97 -15.48 -6.50 8.74
CA ARG A 97 -14.43 -6.94 9.69
C ARG A 97 -13.22 -7.51 8.96
N VAL A 98 -12.04 -7.38 9.55
CA VAL A 98 -10.78 -7.94 9.05
C VAL A 98 -10.96 -9.45 8.91
N TYR A 99 -10.90 -9.91 7.67
CA TYR A 99 -10.97 -11.32 7.32
C TYR A 99 -9.57 -11.90 7.12
N ASN A 100 -8.71 -11.16 6.41
CA ASN A 100 -7.32 -11.51 6.16
C ASN A 100 -6.48 -10.25 6.00
N TRP A 101 -5.18 -10.31 6.30
CA TRP A 101 -4.22 -9.27 5.95
C TRP A 101 -2.87 -9.90 5.62
N GLU A 102 -2.12 -9.23 4.75
CA GLU A 102 -0.77 -9.62 4.39
C GLU A 102 0.11 -8.36 4.48
N ASN A 103 1.19 -8.46 5.25
CA ASN A 103 2.28 -7.50 5.24
C ASN A 103 3.33 -8.01 4.26
N ALA A 104 3.83 -7.14 3.40
CA ALA A 104 4.83 -7.50 2.40
C ALA A 104 6.26 -7.58 2.97
N ARG A 105 6.49 -7.14 4.22
CA ARG A 105 7.77 -7.26 4.95
C ARG A 105 7.54 -7.38 6.45
#